data_AF-A0A2L2YUF7-F1
#
_entry.id   AF-A0A2L2YUF7-F1
#
_cell.length_a   1.000
_cell.length_b   1.000
_cell.length_c   1.000
_cell.angle_alpha   90.00
_cell.angle_beta   90.00
_cell.angle_gamma   90.00
#
_symmetry.space_group_name_H-M   'P 1'
#
loop_
_entity.id
_entity.type
_entity.pdbx_description
1 polymer ?
#
loop_
_entity_poly.entity_id
_entity_poly.type
_entity_poly.pdbx_seq_one_letter_code
_entity_poly.pdbx_strand_id
1 'polypeptide(L)'
;KSVTARLSVAQVVERVRSDGSLSFDFIMFVFIASCIAALGLSENSAIIIVAAMLISPIMGPIMAFTFGITIRDKKLIKMALRTELIGLTTCLISGFLFGFICGNFSETWGAGKWPTPEMAGRGALRSLWAGCLIALPSGAGVAMSVLGGNGSSLVGVAISASLLPPTVNCGILWGLGAIKTVRSLYQNTLVVYDIYNHTVKPALLPPDTYTPQYFPLMDKECAVLGIVSFLLSILNIICIVIAALIILKIKEVAPNTADQ
;
A
#
# COMPACT_ATOMS: atom_id res chain seq x y z
N LYS A 1 -30.88 24.68 13.56
CA LYS A 1 -29.80 23.67 13.70
C LYS A 1 -28.57 24.38 14.27
N SER A 2 -28.24 24.05 15.52
CA SER A 2 -27.48 24.84 16.53
C SER A 2 -26.05 25.27 16.12
N VAL A 3 -25.62 26.43 16.62
CA VAL A 3 -24.25 26.99 16.50
C VAL A 3 -23.19 26.02 17.05
N THR A 4 -23.53 25.23 18.07
CA THR A 4 -22.65 24.21 18.66
C THR A 4 -22.33 23.08 17.67
N ALA A 5 -23.31 22.66 16.86
CA ALA A 5 -23.08 21.67 15.82
C ALA A 5 -22.12 22.20 14.75
N ARG A 6 -22.24 23.49 14.37
CA ARG A 6 -21.34 24.13 13.40
C ARG A 6 -19.91 24.26 13.94
N LEU A 7 -19.74 24.57 15.22
CA LEU A 7 -18.44 24.61 15.89
C LEU A 7 -17.79 23.23 15.97
N SER A 8 -18.55 22.17 16.28
CA SER A 8 -18.03 20.80 16.31
C SER A 8 -17.54 20.32 14.95
N VAL A 9 -18.29 20.64 13.88
CA VAL A 9 -17.88 20.30 12.50
C VAL A 9 -16.63 21.06 12.10
N ALA A 10 -16.54 22.35 12.43
CA ALA A 10 -15.34 23.14 12.14
C ALA A 10 -14.09 22.60 12.86
N GLN A 11 -14.23 22.16 14.11
CA GLN A 11 -13.14 21.52 14.86
C GLN A 11 -12.69 20.20 14.22
N VAL A 12 -13.64 19.37 13.75
CA VAL A 12 -13.33 18.13 13.03
C VAL A 12 -12.66 18.42 11.69
N VAL A 13 -13.13 19.41 10.93
CA VAL A 13 -12.50 19.84 9.67
C VAL A 13 -11.05 20.23 9.90
N GLU A 14 -10.78 21.06 10.92
CA GLU A 14 -9.42 21.55 11.15
C GLU A 14 -8.48 20.44 11.61
N ARG A 15 -8.95 19.51 12.47
CA ARG A 15 -8.18 18.32 12.86
C ARG A 15 -7.86 17.43 11.67
N VAL A 16 -8.87 17.12 10.86
CA VAL A 16 -8.69 16.27 9.68
C VAL A 16 -7.78 16.96 8.65
N ARG A 17 -7.86 18.29 8.54
CA ARG A 17 -6.98 19.08 7.69
C ARG A 17 -5.54 19.06 8.18
N SER A 18 -5.29 19.24 9.47
CA SER A 18 -3.94 19.18 10.03
C SER A 18 -3.32 17.81 9.80
N ASP A 19 -4.08 16.75 10.06
CA ASP A 19 -3.61 15.36 9.93
C ASP A 19 -3.40 14.94 8.46
N GLY A 20 -4.20 15.47 7.53
CA GLY A 20 -4.08 15.18 6.10
C GLY A 20 -3.18 16.14 5.32
N SER A 21 -2.63 17.16 5.98
CA SER A 21 -1.75 18.13 5.33
C SER A 21 -0.38 17.51 5.03
N LEU A 22 0.21 17.91 3.91
CA LEU A 22 1.56 17.51 3.56
C LEU A 22 2.55 18.23 4.47
N SER A 23 3.20 17.49 5.37
CA SER A 23 4.29 17.99 6.21
C SER A 23 5.60 17.25 5.90
N PHE A 24 6.73 17.83 6.30
CA PHE A 24 8.02 17.15 6.23
C PHE A 24 8.02 15.88 7.09
N ASP A 25 7.43 15.95 8.28
CA ASP A 25 7.29 14.81 9.19
C ASP A 25 6.49 13.68 8.56
N PHE A 26 5.41 13.99 7.83
CA PHE A 26 4.63 12.99 7.08
C PHE A 26 5.52 12.24 6.09
N ILE A 27 6.27 12.96 5.26
CA ILE A 27 7.16 12.35 4.25
C ILE A 27 8.24 11.51 4.93
N MET A 28 8.83 12.02 6.02
CA MET A 28 9.90 11.33 6.74
C MET A 28 9.40 10.06 7.43
N PHE A 29 8.24 10.09 8.09
CA PHE A 29 7.62 8.90 8.68
C PHE A 29 7.23 7.87 7.64
N VAL A 30 6.64 8.31 6.51
CA VAL A 30 6.32 7.41 5.39
C VAL A 30 7.59 6.76 4.84
N PHE A 31 8.66 7.53 4.66
CA PHE A 31 9.96 7.01 4.21
C PHE A 31 10.52 5.98 5.19
N ILE A 32 10.60 6.30 6.49
CA ILE A 32 11.09 5.37 7.51
C ILE A 32 10.23 4.10 7.58
N ALA A 33 8.90 4.24 7.61
CA ALA A 33 7.98 3.11 7.61
C ALA A 33 8.15 2.24 6.36
N SER A 34 8.36 2.85 5.19
CA SER A 34 8.56 2.11 3.94
C SER A 34 9.87 1.30 3.94
N CYS A 35 10.95 1.83 4.51
CA CYS A 35 12.20 1.09 4.70
C CYS A 35 12.02 -0.10 5.66
N ILE A 36 11.31 0.09 6.77
CA ILE A 36 11.03 -0.98 7.73
C ILE A 36 10.13 -2.05 7.08
N ALA A 37 9.11 -1.65 6.32
CA ALA A 37 8.26 -2.58 5.59
C ALA A 37 9.02 -3.35 4.52
N ALA A 38 9.97 -2.71 3.82
CA ALA A 38 10.83 -3.38 2.86
C ALA A 38 11.67 -4.49 3.53
N LEU A 39 12.25 -4.20 4.69
CA LEU A 39 12.95 -5.19 5.51
C LEU A 39 12.02 -6.30 6.01
N GLY A 40 10.81 -5.96 6.45
CA GLY A 40 9.82 -6.95 6.89
C GLY A 40 9.38 -7.89 5.78
N LEU A 41 9.22 -7.36 4.55
CA LEU A 41 8.91 -8.15 3.36
C LEU A 41 10.09 -9.04 2.95
N SER A 42 11.33 -8.55 3.02
CA SER A 42 12.52 -9.34 2.67
C SER A 42 12.85 -10.44 3.68
N GLU A 43 12.60 -10.19 4.97
CA GLU A 43 12.80 -11.18 6.05
C GLU A 43 11.58 -12.09 6.28
N ASN A 44 10.51 -11.93 5.48
CA ASN A 44 9.25 -12.67 5.64
C ASN A 44 8.67 -12.57 7.07
N SER A 45 8.75 -11.38 7.69
CA SER A 45 8.34 -11.14 9.07
C SER A 45 7.12 -10.23 9.14
N ALA A 46 5.95 -10.84 9.33
CA ALA A 46 4.69 -10.11 9.51
C ALA A 46 4.74 -9.10 10.68
N ILE A 47 5.51 -9.40 11.74
CA ILE A 47 5.66 -8.52 12.91
C ILE A 47 6.35 -7.20 12.52
N ILE A 48 7.41 -7.26 11.73
CA ILE A 48 8.14 -6.07 11.26
C ILE A 48 7.26 -5.26 10.31
N ILE A 49 6.50 -5.93 9.44
CA ILE A 49 5.56 -5.28 8.53
C ILE A 49 4.48 -4.53 9.33
N VAL A 50 3.91 -5.14 10.39
CA VAL A 50 2.93 -4.47 11.26
C VAL A 50 3.55 -3.30 12.03
N ALA A 51 4.79 -3.42 12.50
CA ALA A 51 5.51 -2.31 13.13
C ALA A 51 5.66 -1.11 12.18
N ALA A 52 5.98 -1.36 10.90
CA ALA A 52 6.00 -0.31 9.88
C ALA A 52 4.63 0.35 9.68
N MET A 53 3.55 -0.43 9.71
CA MET A 53 2.19 0.11 9.56
C MET A 53 1.82 1.09 10.67
N LEU A 54 2.25 0.82 11.90
CA LEU A 54 2.00 1.67 13.09
C LEU A 54 2.69 3.02 13.01
N ILE A 55 3.84 3.10 12.34
CA ILE A 55 4.62 4.34 12.19
C ILE A 55 4.03 5.24 11.11
N SER A 56 3.40 4.66 10.10
CA SER A 56 3.01 5.40 8.89
C SER A 56 1.74 6.24 9.06
N PRO A 57 1.80 7.56 8.79
CA PRO A 57 0.65 8.46 8.92
C PRO A 57 -0.30 8.49 7.71
N ILE A 58 -0.34 7.44 6.87
CA ILE A 58 -1.20 7.38 5.65
C ILE A 58 -2.70 7.53 5.97
N MET A 59 -3.11 7.27 7.20
CA MET A 59 -4.50 7.47 7.62
C MET A 59 -4.99 8.93 7.43
N GLY A 60 -4.14 9.92 7.73
CA GLY A 60 -4.51 11.33 7.72
C GLY A 60 -5.09 11.79 6.38
N PRO A 61 -4.35 11.63 5.26
CA PRO A 61 -4.83 11.96 3.92
C PRO A 61 -6.12 11.21 3.53
N ILE A 62 -6.25 9.92 3.83
CA ILE A 62 -7.46 9.15 3.51
C ILE A 62 -8.69 9.67 4.26
N MET A 63 -8.54 10.02 5.54
CA MET A 63 -9.60 10.65 6.33
C MET A 63 -9.96 12.02 5.74
N ALA A 64 -8.97 12.85 5.42
CA ALA A 64 -9.17 14.18 4.85
C ALA A 64 -9.86 14.14 3.48
N PHE A 65 -9.52 13.15 2.67
CA PHE A 65 -10.17 12.93 1.39
C PHE A 65 -11.64 12.55 1.56
N THR A 66 -11.92 11.54 2.40
CA THR A 66 -13.27 11.04 2.65
C THR A 66 -14.18 12.10 3.27
N PHE A 67 -13.67 12.80 4.28
CA PHE A 67 -14.42 13.86 4.94
C PHE A 67 -14.62 15.07 4.02
N GLY A 68 -13.61 15.43 3.23
CA GLY A 68 -13.70 16.46 2.19
C GLY A 68 -14.79 16.19 1.16
N ILE A 69 -14.95 14.93 0.72
CA ILE A 69 -16.06 14.52 -0.16
C ILE A 69 -17.40 14.71 0.53
N THR A 70 -17.51 14.32 1.80
CA THR A 70 -18.75 14.40 2.59
C THR A 70 -19.23 15.85 2.73
N ILE A 71 -18.33 16.77 3.08
CA ILE A 71 -18.64 18.21 3.22
C ILE A 71 -18.60 18.98 1.88
N ARG A 72 -18.26 18.31 0.77
CA ARG A 72 -18.08 18.88 -0.58
C ARG A 72 -17.03 20.00 -0.66
N ASP A 73 -15.98 19.95 0.16
CA ASP A 73 -14.88 20.91 0.12
C ASP A 73 -13.80 20.47 -0.89
N LYS A 74 -13.84 21.06 -2.08
CA LYS A 74 -12.87 20.79 -3.17
C LYS A 74 -11.42 21.10 -2.78
N LYS A 75 -11.17 22.08 -1.90
CA LYS A 75 -9.81 22.43 -1.47
C LYS A 75 -9.25 21.34 -0.58
N LEU A 76 -10.05 20.83 0.36
CA LEU A 76 -9.66 19.74 1.25
C LEU A 76 -9.42 18.44 0.46
N ILE A 77 -10.32 18.10 -0.48
CA ILE A 77 -10.19 16.93 -1.35
C ILE A 77 -8.87 16.97 -2.15
N LYS A 78 -8.58 18.11 -2.80
CA LYS A 78 -7.37 18.26 -3.63
C LYS A 78 -6.09 18.21 -2.79
N MET A 79 -6.11 18.78 -1.59
CA MET A 79 -5.00 18.71 -0.64
C MET A 79 -4.74 17.26 -0.23
N ALA A 80 -5.77 16.56 0.25
CA ALA A 80 -5.67 15.18 0.71
C ALA A 80 -5.19 14.22 -0.40
N LEU A 81 -5.75 14.36 -1.61
CA LEU A 81 -5.33 13.56 -2.76
C LEU A 81 -3.86 13.81 -3.13
N ARG A 82 -3.38 15.06 -3.05
CA ARG A 82 -1.97 15.37 -3.28
C ARG A 82 -1.07 14.74 -2.22
N THR A 83 -1.44 14.84 -0.95
CA THR A 83 -0.66 14.24 0.14
C THR A 83 -0.61 12.71 0.00
N GLU A 84 -1.73 12.07 -0.32
CA GLU A 84 -1.81 10.62 -0.55
C GLU A 84 -0.94 10.18 -1.74
N LEU A 85 -1.02 10.89 -2.88
CA LEU A 85 -0.20 10.59 -4.05
C LEU A 85 1.29 10.74 -3.75
N ILE A 86 1.69 11.76 -2.98
CA ILE A 86 3.08 11.94 -2.57
C ILE A 86 3.50 10.79 -1.64
N GLY A 87 2.68 10.41 -0.65
CA GLY A 87 2.95 9.29 0.26
C GLY A 87 3.12 7.96 -0.47
N LEU A 88 2.21 7.62 -1.39
CA LEU A 88 2.30 6.42 -2.22
C LEU A 88 3.55 6.44 -3.11
N THR A 89 3.87 7.60 -3.69
CA THR A 89 5.08 7.76 -4.51
C THR A 89 6.35 7.57 -3.68
N THR A 90 6.39 8.11 -2.45
CA THR A 90 7.52 7.90 -1.53
C THR A 90 7.69 6.42 -1.18
N CYS A 91 6.61 5.70 -0.87
CA CYS A 91 6.64 4.24 -0.62
C CYS A 91 7.12 3.44 -1.84
N LEU A 92 6.69 3.84 -3.04
CA LEU A 92 7.08 3.18 -4.28
C LEU A 92 8.56 3.40 -4.59
N ILE A 93 9.03 4.65 -4.46
CA ILE A 93 10.44 5.01 -4.69
C ILE A 93 11.35 4.32 -3.69
N SER A 94 11.00 4.32 -2.40
CA SER A 94 11.84 3.65 -1.39
C SER A 94 11.88 2.14 -1.59
N GLY A 95 10.74 1.51 -1.90
CA GLY A 95 10.68 0.10 -2.26
C GLY A 95 11.50 -0.21 -3.52
N PHE A 96 11.42 0.64 -4.54
CA PHE A 96 12.20 0.51 -5.77
C PHE A 96 13.70 0.61 -5.52
N LEU A 97 14.14 1.61 -4.76
CA LEU A 97 15.54 1.76 -4.37
C LEU A 97 16.02 0.55 -3.57
N PHE A 98 15.20 0.07 -2.63
CA PHE A 98 15.51 -1.12 -1.86
C PHE A 98 15.67 -2.35 -2.76
N GLY A 99 14.70 -2.63 -3.65
CA GLY A 99 14.78 -3.74 -4.60
C GLY A 99 15.97 -3.64 -5.55
N PHE A 100 16.27 -2.43 -6.03
CA PHE A 100 17.39 -2.17 -6.92
C PHE A 100 18.74 -2.37 -6.22
N ILE A 101 18.90 -1.89 -4.99
CA ILE A 101 20.10 -2.05 -4.17
C ILE A 101 20.28 -3.53 -3.81
N CYS A 102 19.27 -4.17 -3.22
CA CYS A 102 19.34 -5.57 -2.81
C CYS A 102 19.65 -6.50 -3.99
N GLY A 103 19.02 -6.27 -5.15
CA GLY A 103 19.29 -7.06 -6.34
C GLY A 103 20.71 -6.91 -6.90
N ASN A 104 21.44 -5.84 -6.56
CA ASN A 104 22.86 -5.70 -6.92
C ASN A 104 23.78 -6.51 -6.00
N PHE A 105 23.51 -6.55 -4.69
CA PHE A 105 24.43 -7.11 -3.70
C PHE A 105 24.39 -8.64 -3.56
N SER A 106 23.27 -9.33 -3.84
CA SER A 106 23.29 -10.78 -4.06
C SER A 106 22.06 -11.29 -4.83
N GLU A 107 22.20 -12.44 -5.50
CA GLU A 107 21.10 -13.12 -6.21
C GLU A 107 20.12 -13.84 -5.27
N THR A 108 20.50 -14.00 -3.99
CA THR A 108 19.73 -14.65 -2.93
C THR A 108 19.79 -13.79 -1.66
N TRP A 109 18.94 -12.77 -1.56
CA TRP A 109 18.76 -11.98 -0.32
C TRP A 109 17.49 -12.38 0.42
N GLY A 110 17.56 -12.38 1.76
CA GLY A 110 16.50 -12.83 2.67
C GLY A 110 16.63 -14.29 3.08
N ALA A 111 15.52 -14.92 3.47
CA ALA A 111 15.43 -16.30 4.00
C ALA A 111 15.78 -17.44 2.99
N GLY A 112 16.57 -17.16 1.95
CA GLY A 112 16.98 -18.12 0.92
C GLY A 112 15.86 -18.52 -0.05
N LYS A 113 14.66 -17.93 0.07
CA LYS A 113 13.51 -18.16 -0.80
C LYS A 113 13.01 -16.81 -1.32
N TRP A 114 13.08 -16.63 -2.63
CA TRP A 114 12.66 -15.40 -3.29
C TRP A 114 11.70 -15.70 -4.44
N PRO A 115 10.50 -15.08 -4.52
CA PRO A 115 9.91 -14.11 -3.59
C PRO A 115 9.54 -14.73 -2.23
N THR A 116 9.55 -13.93 -1.15
CA THR A 116 9.06 -14.40 0.15
C THR A 116 7.54 -14.64 0.13
N PRO A 117 7.01 -15.52 0.99
CA PRO A 117 5.57 -15.73 1.11
C PRO A 117 4.76 -14.44 1.32
N GLU A 118 5.24 -13.50 2.14
CA GLU A 118 4.59 -12.20 2.35
C GLU A 118 4.55 -11.31 1.09
N MET A 119 5.55 -11.41 0.22
CA MET A 119 5.59 -10.70 -1.06
C MET A 119 4.73 -11.37 -2.14
N ALA A 120 4.84 -12.70 -2.25
CA ALA A 120 4.08 -13.51 -3.20
C ALA A 120 2.57 -13.43 -2.92
N GLY A 121 2.19 -13.43 -1.63
CA GLY A 121 0.81 -13.26 -1.20
C GLY A 121 0.20 -11.97 -1.74
N ARG A 122 0.96 -10.87 -1.83
CA ARG A 122 0.45 -9.57 -2.30
C ARG A 122 0.45 -9.41 -3.82
N GLY A 123 1.20 -10.25 -4.54
CA GLY A 123 1.21 -10.31 -6.01
C GLY A 123 0.20 -11.28 -6.63
N ALA A 124 -0.53 -12.04 -5.82
CA ALA A 124 -1.54 -12.98 -6.30
C ALA A 124 -2.88 -12.29 -6.62
N LEU A 125 -3.53 -12.65 -7.74
CA LEU A 125 -4.87 -12.17 -8.09
C LEU A 125 -5.91 -12.44 -6.99
N ARG A 126 -5.74 -13.50 -6.20
CA ARG A 126 -6.59 -13.82 -5.04
C ARG A 126 -6.62 -12.67 -4.03
N SER A 127 -5.52 -11.95 -3.88
CA SER A 127 -5.39 -10.90 -2.88
C SER A 127 -6.16 -9.64 -3.26
N LEU A 128 -6.52 -9.45 -4.53
CA LEU A 128 -7.36 -8.33 -4.96
C LEU A 128 -8.76 -8.38 -4.34
N TRP A 129 -9.44 -9.53 -4.44
CA TRP A 129 -10.79 -9.66 -3.88
C TRP A 129 -10.75 -9.77 -2.35
N ALA A 130 -9.77 -10.51 -1.80
CA ALA A 130 -9.60 -10.60 -0.35
C ALA A 130 -9.26 -9.23 0.27
N GLY A 131 -8.43 -8.44 -0.41
CA GLY A 131 -8.10 -7.06 -0.05
C GLY A 131 -9.34 -6.18 0.03
N CYS A 132 -10.23 -6.21 -0.97
CA CYS A 132 -11.46 -5.41 -0.89
C CYS A 132 -12.34 -5.84 0.29
N LEU A 133 -12.46 -7.14 0.59
CA LEU A 133 -13.23 -7.61 1.75
C LEU A 133 -12.68 -7.09 3.09
N ILE A 134 -11.37 -6.86 3.18
CA ILE A 134 -10.70 -6.28 4.36
C ILE A 134 -10.81 -4.74 4.35
N ALA A 135 -10.73 -4.13 3.17
CA ALA A 135 -10.80 -2.69 2.96
C ALA A 135 -12.18 -2.11 3.29
N LEU A 136 -13.26 -2.84 3.04
CA LEU A 136 -14.64 -2.40 3.34
C LEU A 136 -14.86 -2.13 4.85
N PRO A 137 -14.56 -3.05 5.79
CA PRO A 137 -14.57 -2.76 7.23
C PRO A 137 -13.61 -1.63 7.63
N SER A 138 -12.47 -1.50 6.96
CA SER A 138 -11.51 -0.43 7.23
C SER A 138 -12.11 0.96 6.92
N GLY A 139 -12.90 1.07 5.85
CA GLY A 139 -13.69 2.26 5.55
C GLY A 139 -14.79 2.56 6.59
N ALA A 140 -15.40 1.53 7.17
CA ALA A 140 -16.29 1.72 8.32
C ALA A 140 -15.56 2.33 9.52
N GLY A 141 -14.33 1.87 9.76
CA GLY A 141 -13.43 2.45 10.72
C GLY A 141 -13.22 3.96 10.50
N VAL A 142 -12.97 4.39 9.26
CA VAL A 142 -12.78 5.81 8.89
C VAL A 142 -14.00 6.64 9.27
N ALA A 143 -15.20 6.20 8.90
CA ALA A 143 -16.42 6.93 9.23
C ALA A 143 -16.63 7.04 10.75
N MET A 144 -16.27 5.99 11.50
CA MET A 144 -16.34 5.97 12.95
C MET A 144 -15.27 6.84 13.62
N SER A 145 -14.04 6.88 13.09
CA SER A 145 -12.93 7.66 13.66
C SER A 145 -13.14 9.16 13.48
N VAL A 146 -13.69 9.58 12.34
CA VAL A 146 -14.02 10.99 12.05
C VAL A 146 -15.07 11.52 13.03
N LEU A 147 -16.01 10.67 13.44
CA LEU A 147 -17.15 11.07 14.29
C LEU A 147 -16.93 10.84 15.78
N GLY A 148 -16.17 9.82 16.15
CA GLY A 148 -16.04 9.36 17.54
C GLY A 148 -14.83 9.91 18.30
N GLY A 149 -13.93 10.66 17.65
CA GLY A 149 -12.75 11.30 18.28
C GLY A 149 -11.62 10.35 18.74
N ASN A 150 -11.96 9.13 19.18
CA ASN A 150 -11.09 8.20 19.90
C ASN A 150 -10.68 6.95 19.11
N GLY A 151 -11.24 6.72 17.92
CA GLY A 151 -11.00 5.52 17.12
C GLY A 151 -9.89 5.64 16.07
N SER A 152 -9.16 6.77 16.01
CA SER A 152 -8.24 7.04 14.90
C SER A 152 -7.06 6.06 14.85
N SER A 153 -6.39 5.79 15.98
CA SER A 153 -5.17 4.97 15.96
C SER A 153 -5.38 3.54 15.41
N LEU A 154 -6.41 2.81 15.88
CA LEU A 154 -6.66 1.43 15.44
C LEU A 154 -7.04 1.33 13.96
N VAL A 155 -7.88 2.25 13.51
CA VAL A 155 -8.32 2.35 12.11
C VAL A 155 -7.13 2.71 11.21
N GLY A 156 -6.22 3.54 11.70
CA GLY A 156 -4.99 3.91 10.99
C GLY A 156 -4.11 2.71 10.67
N VAL A 157 -3.98 1.76 11.60
CA VAL A 157 -3.24 0.51 11.36
C VAL A 157 -3.89 -0.31 10.25
N ALA A 158 -5.21 -0.46 10.25
CA ALA A 158 -5.92 -1.23 9.22
C ALA A 158 -5.79 -0.62 7.81
N ILE A 159 -5.84 0.72 7.72
CA ILE A 159 -5.63 1.46 6.47
C ILE A 159 -4.19 1.31 6.01
N SER A 160 -3.23 1.54 6.90
CA SER A 160 -1.81 1.41 6.61
C SER A 160 -1.44 -0.01 6.17
N ALA A 161 -2.02 -1.04 6.80
CA ALA A 161 -1.87 -2.44 6.43
C ALA A 161 -2.31 -2.75 5.00
N SER A 162 -3.34 -2.05 4.54
CA SER A 162 -3.94 -2.23 3.22
C SER A 162 -3.21 -1.47 2.11
N LEU A 163 -2.37 -0.49 2.46
CA LEU A 163 -1.78 0.46 1.51
C LEU A 163 -0.26 0.40 1.45
N LEU A 164 0.40 0.47 2.60
CA LEU A 164 1.85 0.61 2.67
C LEU A 164 2.59 -0.66 2.21
N PRO A 165 2.31 -1.87 2.74
CA PRO A 165 3.01 -3.07 2.30
C PRO A 165 2.79 -3.40 0.82
N PRO A 166 1.56 -3.34 0.25
CA PRO A 166 1.37 -3.58 -1.18
C PRO A 166 2.11 -2.58 -2.07
N THR A 167 2.18 -1.31 -1.67
CA THR A 167 2.88 -0.27 -2.45
C THR A 167 4.40 -0.44 -2.37
N VAL A 168 4.94 -0.75 -1.19
CA VAL A 168 6.37 -1.04 -1.03
C VAL A 168 6.75 -2.33 -1.78
N ASN A 169 5.92 -3.37 -1.70
CA ASN A 169 6.12 -4.62 -2.43
C ASN A 169 6.15 -4.39 -3.96
N CYS A 170 5.26 -3.54 -4.48
CA CYS A 170 5.31 -3.12 -5.88
C CYS A 170 6.66 -2.48 -6.24
N GLY A 171 7.13 -1.54 -5.44
CA GLY A 171 8.42 -0.89 -5.63
C GLY A 171 9.56 -1.90 -5.68
N ILE A 172 9.64 -2.80 -4.69
CA ILE A 172 10.68 -3.83 -4.61
C ILE A 172 10.69 -4.72 -5.86
N LEU A 173 9.51 -5.21 -6.27
CA LEU A 173 9.38 -6.08 -7.44
C LEU A 173 9.80 -5.39 -8.73
N TRP A 174 9.44 -4.12 -8.93
CA TRP A 174 9.89 -3.34 -10.09
C TRP A 174 11.39 -3.03 -10.06
N GLY A 175 11.95 -2.72 -8.89
CA GLY A 175 13.40 -2.54 -8.73
C GLY A 175 14.18 -3.81 -9.10
N LEU A 176 13.65 -4.97 -8.73
CA LEU A 176 14.23 -6.27 -9.05
C LEU A 176 14.03 -6.67 -10.53
N GLY A 177 12.87 -6.38 -11.11
CA GLY A 177 12.64 -6.56 -12.54
C GLY A 177 13.63 -5.72 -13.38
N ALA A 178 13.89 -4.48 -12.94
CA ALA A 178 14.84 -3.58 -13.59
C ALA A 178 16.27 -4.13 -13.54
N ILE A 179 16.78 -4.54 -12.37
CA ILE A 179 18.14 -5.08 -12.27
C ILE A 179 18.30 -6.41 -13.02
N LYS A 180 17.29 -7.28 -13.03
CA LYS A 180 17.30 -8.51 -13.84
C LYS A 180 17.35 -8.21 -15.33
N THR A 181 16.60 -7.20 -15.78
CA THR A 181 16.67 -6.71 -17.17
C THR A 181 18.05 -6.16 -17.50
N VAL A 182 18.64 -5.35 -16.62
CA VAL A 182 19.99 -4.79 -16.82
C VAL A 182 21.03 -5.91 -16.88
N ARG A 183 21.03 -6.86 -15.93
CA ARG A 183 21.96 -8.00 -15.93
C ARG A 183 21.83 -8.88 -17.17
N SER A 184 20.59 -9.09 -17.61
CA SER A 184 20.29 -9.79 -18.86
C SER A 184 21.00 -9.15 -20.07
N LEU A 185 21.22 -7.84 -20.12
CA LEU A 185 21.94 -7.20 -21.23
C LEU A 185 23.42 -7.58 -21.30
N TYR A 186 24.06 -7.89 -20.16
CA TYR A 186 25.48 -8.21 -20.07
C TYR A 186 25.80 -9.71 -20.10
N GLN A 187 24.78 -10.57 -19.97
CA GLN A 187 24.96 -12.03 -19.94
C GLN A 187 24.67 -12.68 -21.29
N ASN A 188 25.52 -13.64 -21.66
CA ASN A 188 25.28 -14.51 -22.82
C ASN A 188 24.09 -15.44 -22.57
N THR A 189 23.34 -15.72 -23.64
CA THR A 189 22.22 -16.66 -23.62
C THR A 189 22.73 -18.06 -23.31
N LEU A 190 22.09 -18.72 -22.34
CA LEU A 190 22.29 -20.14 -22.08
C LEU A 190 21.20 -20.93 -22.81
N VAL A 191 21.56 -22.07 -23.39
CA VAL A 191 20.58 -23.04 -23.87
C VAL A 191 20.14 -23.83 -22.66
N VAL A 192 18.88 -23.71 -22.27
CA VAL A 192 18.29 -24.58 -21.26
C VAL A 192 17.73 -25.80 -21.98
N TYR A 193 18.33 -26.96 -21.67
CA TYR A 193 17.91 -28.25 -22.20
C TYR A 193 16.66 -28.73 -21.46
N ASP A 194 15.51 -28.24 -21.91
CA ASP A 194 14.18 -28.75 -21.56
C ASP A 194 13.54 -29.40 -22.82
N ILE A 195 12.29 -29.88 -22.75
CA ILE A 195 11.58 -30.62 -23.83
C ILE A 195 11.59 -29.87 -25.18
N TYR A 196 11.74 -28.54 -25.19
CA TYR A 196 11.72 -27.68 -26.39
C TYR A 196 12.99 -26.82 -26.61
N ASN A 197 14.14 -27.15 -26.02
CA ASN A 197 15.43 -26.43 -26.18
C ASN A 197 15.26 -24.91 -26.38
N HIS A 198 15.01 -24.18 -25.29
CA HIS A 198 14.85 -22.73 -25.37
C HIS A 198 16.11 -22.00 -24.87
N THR A 199 16.47 -20.92 -25.56
CA THR A 199 17.57 -20.05 -25.15
C THR A 199 17.05 -18.98 -24.19
N VAL A 200 17.59 -18.95 -22.98
CA VAL A 200 17.22 -17.99 -21.94
C VAL A 200 18.47 -17.45 -21.26
N LYS A 201 18.40 -16.20 -20.85
CA LYS A 201 19.51 -15.54 -20.17
C LYS A 201 19.49 -15.92 -18.69
N PRO A 202 20.64 -16.25 -18.08
CA PRO A 202 20.69 -16.76 -16.71
C PRO A 202 20.03 -15.85 -15.68
N ALA A 203 20.16 -14.52 -15.78
CA ALA A 203 19.50 -13.57 -14.89
C ALA A 203 17.95 -13.59 -14.92
N LEU A 204 17.37 -14.10 -16.02
CA LEU A 204 15.93 -14.18 -16.24
C LEU A 204 15.32 -15.51 -15.79
N LEU A 205 16.17 -16.49 -15.43
CA LEU A 205 15.70 -17.76 -14.89
C LEU A 205 15.12 -17.55 -13.48
N PRO A 206 14.00 -18.21 -13.16
CA PRO A 206 13.50 -18.25 -11.80
C PRO A 206 14.47 -19.04 -10.90
N PRO A 207 14.61 -18.68 -9.62
CA PRO A 207 15.32 -19.51 -8.65
C PRO A 207 14.64 -20.88 -8.52
N ASP A 208 15.40 -21.95 -8.26
CA ASP A 208 14.87 -23.32 -8.09
C ASP A 208 13.79 -23.45 -7.00
N THR A 209 13.74 -22.49 -6.08
CA THR A 209 12.77 -22.43 -4.98
C THR A 209 11.44 -21.77 -5.36
N TYR A 210 11.31 -21.24 -6.57
CA TYR A 210 10.15 -20.48 -7.01
C TYR A 210 9.57 -21.01 -8.33
N THR A 211 8.26 -21.29 -8.32
CA THR A 211 7.50 -21.62 -9.53
C THR A 211 6.80 -20.35 -10.04
N PRO A 212 7.10 -19.88 -11.26
CA PRO A 212 6.47 -18.70 -11.82
C PRO A 212 4.97 -18.90 -11.98
N GLN A 213 4.17 -17.87 -11.65
CA GLN A 213 2.71 -17.96 -11.67
C GLN A 213 2.12 -17.40 -12.98
N TYR A 214 2.69 -16.34 -13.55
CA TYR A 214 2.16 -15.68 -14.75
C TYR A 214 3.04 -15.89 -15.98
N PHE A 215 4.35 -15.66 -15.86
CA PHE A 215 5.30 -15.74 -16.96
C PHE A 215 6.55 -16.53 -16.59
N PRO A 216 7.12 -17.32 -17.51
CA PRO A 216 8.33 -18.10 -17.24
C PRO A 216 9.59 -17.24 -17.09
N LEU A 217 9.57 -16.00 -17.61
CA LEU A 217 10.69 -15.06 -17.47
C LEU A 217 10.49 -14.16 -16.25
N MET A 218 11.53 -14.07 -15.42
CA MET A 218 11.48 -13.41 -14.12
C MET A 218 11.34 -11.88 -14.20
N ASP A 219 11.80 -11.24 -15.27
CA ASP A 219 11.59 -9.80 -15.52
C ASP A 219 10.09 -9.47 -15.67
N LYS A 220 9.39 -10.27 -16.48
CA LYS A 220 7.94 -10.15 -16.70
C LYS A 220 7.13 -10.57 -15.49
N GLU A 221 7.55 -11.63 -14.81
CA GLU A 221 6.91 -12.08 -13.57
C GLU A 221 6.97 -11.00 -12.49
N CYS A 222 8.16 -10.42 -12.24
CA CYS A 222 8.30 -9.32 -11.29
C CYS A 222 7.48 -8.08 -11.70
N ALA A 223 7.41 -7.76 -12.99
CA ALA A 223 6.59 -6.65 -13.47
C ALA A 223 5.09 -6.87 -13.17
N VAL A 224 4.56 -8.07 -13.46
CA VAL A 224 3.15 -8.41 -13.24
C VAL A 224 2.81 -8.50 -11.76
N LEU A 225 3.65 -9.16 -10.95
CA LEU A 225 3.47 -9.21 -9.49
C LEU A 225 3.44 -7.80 -8.91
N GLY A 226 4.31 -6.90 -9.39
CA GLY A 226 4.32 -5.49 -8.99
C GLY A 226 3.03 -4.78 -9.37
N ILE A 227 2.56 -4.94 -10.62
CA ILE A 227 1.29 -4.37 -11.10
C ILE A 227 0.11 -4.85 -10.25
N VAL A 228 0.03 -6.15 -9.95
CA VAL A 228 -1.04 -6.70 -9.10
C VAL A 228 -0.99 -6.09 -7.69
N SER A 229 0.21 -5.96 -7.12
CA SER A 229 0.41 -5.36 -5.79
C SER A 229 0.04 -3.86 -5.76
N PHE A 230 0.26 -3.13 -6.85
CA PHE A 230 -0.16 -1.74 -7.00
C PHE A 230 -1.68 -1.60 -7.22
N LEU A 231 -2.26 -2.48 -8.02
CA LEU A 231 -3.72 -2.55 -8.19
C LEU A 231 -4.41 -2.87 -6.87
N LEU A 232 -3.81 -3.74 -6.05
CA LEU A 232 -4.30 -4.03 -4.71
C LEU A 232 -4.36 -2.76 -3.83
N SER A 233 -3.33 -1.92 -3.82
CA SER A 233 -3.36 -0.69 -3.03
C SER A 233 -4.42 0.28 -3.54
N ILE A 234 -4.49 0.53 -4.85
CA ILE A 234 -5.51 1.41 -5.46
C ILE A 234 -6.92 0.91 -5.15
N LEU A 235 -7.16 -0.39 -5.33
CA LEU A 235 -8.47 -0.99 -5.11
C LEU A 235 -8.87 -0.88 -3.64
N ASN A 236 -7.92 -1.07 -2.71
CA ASN A 236 -8.16 -0.87 -1.28
C ASN A 236 -8.51 0.59 -0.95
N ILE A 237 -7.83 1.58 -1.54
CA ILE A 237 -8.19 3.01 -1.37
C ILE A 237 -9.65 3.24 -1.79
N ILE A 238 -10.02 2.73 -2.97
CA ILE A 238 -11.37 2.88 -3.50
C ILE A 238 -12.40 2.21 -2.59
N CYS A 239 -12.16 0.96 -2.16
CA CYS A 239 -13.07 0.22 -1.26
C CYS A 239 -13.19 0.94 0.10
N ILE A 240 -12.10 1.47 0.67
CA ILE A 240 -12.10 2.24 1.94
C ILE A 240 -12.94 3.51 1.79
N VAL A 241 -12.71 4.31 0.75
CA VAL A 241 -13.43 5.58 0.55
C VAL A 241 -14.92 5.33 0.32
N ILE A 242 -15.28 4.36 -0.53
CA ILE A 242 -16.68 4.03 -0.81
C ILE A 242 -17.39 3.59 0.47
N ALA A 243 -16.81 2.64 1.22
CA ALA A 243 -17.42 2.16 2.45
C ALA A 243 -17.57 3.27 3.50
N ALA A 244 -16.56 4.14 3.63
CA ALA A 244 -16.61 5.26 4.54
C ALA A 244 -17.72 6.27 4.16
N LEU A 245 -17.88 6.58 2.87
CA LEU A 245 -18.96 7.46 2.39
C LEU A 245 -20.34 6.87 2.63
N ILE A 246 -20.52 5.56 2.41
CA ILE A 246 -21.78 4.86 2.69
C ILE A 246 -22.14 5.00 4.16
N ILE A 247 -21.18 4.78 5.07
CA ILE A 247 -21.45 4.80 6.51
C ILE A 247 -21.68 6.22 7.02
N LEU A 248 -20.94 7.21 6.51
CA LEU A 248 -21.21 8.62 6.78
C LEU A 248 -22.63 9.01 6.31
N LYS A 249 -23.05 8.53 5.13
CA LYS A 249 -24.42 8.71 4.63
C LYS A 249 -25.48 8.05 5.51
N ILE A 250 -25.24 6.82 5.97
CA ILE A 250 -26.16 6.12 6.89
C ILE A 250 -26.32 6.92 8.18
N LYS A 251 -25.22 7.43 8.76
CA LYS A 251 -25.27 8.26 9.97
C LYS A 251 -25.90 9.64 9.78
N GLU A 252 -25.85 10.22 8.58
CA GLU A 252 -26.61 11.44 8.29
C GLU A 252 -28.13 11.21 8.32
N VAL A 253 -28.59 9.98 8.02
CA VAL A 253 -30.01 9.61 7.92
C VAL A 253 -30.54 8.95 9.20
N ALA A 254 -29.69 8.24 9.95
CA ALA A 254 -30.05 7.67 11.25
C ALA A 254 -30.06 8.78 12.32
N PRO A 255 -31.22 9.11 12.94
CA PRO A 255 -31.26 10.07 14.03
C PRO A 255 -30.47 9.53 15.23
N ASN A 256 -29.82 10.43 15.97
CA ASN A 256 -29.30 10.11 17.30
C ASN A 256 -30.45 9.61 18.17
N THR A 257 -30.48 8.32 18.49
CA THR A 257 -31.32 7.77 19.57
C THR A 257 -30.79 8.11 20.96
N ALA A 258 -29.81 9.02 21.07
CA ALA A 258 -29.22 9.46 22.33
C ALA A 258 -29.99 10.61 23.01
N ASP A 259 -31.07 11.10 22.40
CA ASP A 259 -32.05 11.98 23.07
C ASP A 259 -33.32 11.17 23.39
N GLN A 260 -33.19 10.16 24.26
CA GLN A 260 -34.27 9.62 25.10
C GLN A 260 -33.74 9.40 26.51
#